data_AF-A0A0F0I7D0-F1
#
_entry.id   AF-A0A0F0I7D0-F1
#
_cell.length_a   1.000
_cell.length_b   1.000
_cell.length_c   1.000
_cell.angle_alpha   90.00
_cell.angle_beta   90.00
_cell.angle_gamma   90.00
#
_symmetry.space_group_name_H-M   'P 1'
#
loop_
_entity.id
_entity.type
_entity.pdbx_description
1 polymer ?
#
loop_
_entity_poly.entity_id
_entity_poly.type
_entity_poly.pdbx_seq_one_letter_code
_entity_poly.pdbx_strand_id
1 'polypeptide(L)'
;MAADGLPVRVLPTLDPSEGHTFLEPSKRINEGDDVSEFLCSKAYVDIMTFLLQLNRSMFPAKLPDGRVQTWPLNTEAVGFSAPVRQLQQLLSKIEDLLDATPLMPGEWRYANGAFQVWHDKVKKATPSLLAECLPAEILHAPSSDPNGPTAEVELTEYFLGSWGSRERMDYGTGHELSFLTFLGAIWKLNGFPKNEPGVEERTIVLGVIEPYLELIRAVIKKYKLEPAGSHGVWGLDDHSFIPYIFGSAQLGPAISNSDLVPETGSLPGAVDPDGVTKANVVEKERKVNMYFSAIGFINDVKKGPFWEHSQMLYNISGVQAGWAKINKVNSSCYRLNLPTDDDCRV
;
A
#
# COMPACT_ATOMS: atom_id res chain seq x y z
N MET A 1 32.12 20.25 13.29
CA MET A 1 30.68 20.08 13.57
C MET A 1 29.98 20.05 12.23
N ALA A 2 29.68 18.87 11.71
CA ALA A 2 28.94 18.68 10.48
C ALA A 2 27.95 17.55 10.76
N ALA A 3 26.74 17.94 11.15
CA ALA A 3 25.64 17.03 11.44
C ALA A 3 24.35 17.62 10.89
N ASP A 4 24.35 17.98 9.60
CA ASP A 4 23.12 18.29 8.88
C ASP A 4 22.86 17.15 7.90
N GLY A 5 22.38 16.03 8.45
CA GLY A 5 21.70 15.03 7.64
C GLY A 5 20.45 15.68 7.05
N LEU A 6 20.20 15.48 5.76
CA LEU A 6 18.96 15.95 5.12
C LEU A 6 17.77 15.43 5.94
N PRO A 7 16.84 16.31 6.37
CA PRO A 7 15.67 15.88 7.12
C PRO A 7 14.89 14.86 6.29
N VAL A 8 14.38 13.83 6.97
CA VAL A 8 13.46 12.85 6.38
C VAL A 8 12.31 13.62 5.73
N ARG A 9 12.12 13.43 4.43
CA ARG A 9 11.04 14.10 3.71
C ARG A 9 9.70 13.52 4.16
N VAL A 10 8.86 14.37 4.72
CA VAL A 10 7.49 14.05 5.14
C VAL A 10 6.52 14.71 4.16
N LEU A 11 5.42 14.03 3.84
CA LEU A 11 4.37 14.59 2.99
C LEU A 11 3.77 15.82 3.69
N PRO A 12 3.87 17.04 3.11
CA PRO A 12 3.28 18.22 3.72
C PRO A 12 1.76 18.12 3.78
N THR A 13 1.19 18.54 4.90
CA THR A 13 -0.25 18.71 5.07
C THR A 13 -0.70 20.05 4.48
N LEU A 14 -1.95 20.13 4.04
CA LEU A 14 -2.59 21.37 3.61
C LEU A 14 -2.78 22.29 4.82
N ASP A 15 -2.56 23.59 4.61
CA ASP A 15 -2.91 24.63 5.57
C ASP A 15 -4.38 25.01 5.38
N PRO A 16 -5.27 24.74 6.36
CA PRO A 16 -6.68 25.11 6.25
C PRO A 16 -6.91 26.63 6.05
N SER A 17 -5.93 27.48 6.39
CA SER A 17 -6.02 28.93 6.25
C SER A 17 -5.67 29.46 4.86
N GLU A 18 -4.88 28.70 4.07
CA GLU A 18 -4.51 29.09 2.70
C GLU A 18 -5.56 28.68 1.66
N GLY A 19 -6.51 27.83 2.05
CA GLY A 19 -7.50 27.23 1.16
C GLY A 19 -6.88 26.20 0.21
N HIS A 20 -7.72 25.35 -0.40
CA HIS A 20 -7.29 24.36 -1.38
C HIS A 20 -8.32 24.22 -2.49
N THR A 21 -7.88 24.13 -3.75
CA THR A 21 -8.79 23.89 -4.87
C THR A 21 -8.87 22.38 -5.14
N PHE A 22 -9.99 21.76 -4.75
CA PHE A 22 -10.29 20.38 -5.12
C PHE A 22 -10.79 20.31 -6.57
N LEU A 23 -10.51 19.19 -7.22
CA LEU A 23 -10.85 18.91 -8.62
C LEU A 23 -11.56 17.57 -8.72
N GLU A 24 -12.35 17.37 -9.79
CA GLU A 24 -12.84 16.04 -10.12
C GLU A 24 -11.71 15.24 -10.80
N PRO A 25 -11.24 14.11 -10.22
CA PRO A 25 -10.17 13.33 -10.82
C PRO A 25 -10.51 12.86 -12.22
N SER A 26 -9.52 12.90 -13.11
CA SER A 26 -9.70 12.53 -14.52
C SER A 26 -8.51 11.70 -15.01
N LYS A 27 -8.72 10.90 -16.05
CA LYS A 27 -7.61 10.15 -16.66
C LYS A 27 -6.66 11.14 -17.35
N ARG A 28 -5.42 11.21 -16.84
CA ARG A 28 -4.35 12.08 -17.36
C ARG A 28 -3.23 11.35 -18.07
N ILE A 29 -3.10 10.04 -17.85
CA ILE A 29 -2.11 9.18 -18.52
C ILE A 29 -2.86 8.35 -19.57
N ASN A 30 -2.70 8.68 -20.84
CA ASN A 30 -3.35 7.98 -21.96
C ASN A 30 -2.32 7.29 -22.86
N GLU A 31 -1.15 7.91 -23.04
CA GLU A 31 -0.06 7.40 -23.86
C GLU A 31 1.32 7.55 -23.19
N GLY A 32 2.36 7.05 -23.84
CA GLY A 32 3.71 6.98 -23.26
C GLY A 32 4.35 8.34 -22.95
N ASP A 33 3.96 9.41 -23.63
CA ASP A 33 4.49 10.76 -23.34
C ASP A 33 3.86 11.34 -22.05
N ASP A 34 2.59 11.03 -21.77
CA ASP A 34 1.89 11.45 -20.55
C ASP A 34 2.54 10.86 -19.29
N VAL A 35 3.14 9.66 -19.40
CA VAL A 35 3.93 9.04 -18.34
C VAL A 35 5.11 9.93 -17.93
N SER A 36 5.78 10.54 -18.91
CA SER A 36 6.92 11.42 -18.64
C SER A 36 6.48 12.69 -17.91
N GLU A 37 5.31 13.23 -18.25
CA GLU A 37 4.71 14.35 -17.53
C GLU A 37 4.33 13.96 -16.09
N PHE A 38 3.69 12.80 -15.92
CA PHE A 38 3.33 12.29 -14.59
C PHE A 38 4.55 12.15 -13.67
N LEU A 39 5.66 11.59 -14.17
CA LEU A 39 6.90 11.42 -13.41
C LEU A 39 7.52 12.74 -12.92
N CYS A 40 7.18 13.86 -13.58
CA CYS A 40 7.62 15.21 -13.20
C CYS A 40 6.55 15.98 -12.39
N SER A 41 5.36 15.40 -12.20
CA SER A 41 4.23 16.05 -11.55
C SER A 41 4.38 16.15 -10.03
N LYS A 42 3.65 17.10 -9.43
CA LYS A 42 3.52 17.19 -7.97
C LYS A 42 2.87 15.95 -7.37
N ALA A 43 1.91 15.33 -8.08
CA ALA A 43 1.22 14.13 -7.60
C ALA A 43 2.20 12.97 -7.40
N TYR A 44 3.04 12.67 -8.39
CA TYR A 44 4.07 11.64 -8.28
C TYR A 44 5.01 11.90 -7.10
N VAL A 45 5.47 13.15 -6.94
CA VAL A 45 6.34 13.55 -5.83
C VAL A 45 5.66 13.33 -4.48
N ASP A 46 4.39 13.71 -4.32
CA ASP A 46 3.63 13.57 -3.09
C ASP A 46 3.41 12.07 -2.76
N ILE A 47 2.96 11.26 -3.73
CA ILE A 47 2.73 9.82 -3.56
C ILE A 47 4.04 9.12 -3.15
N MET A 48 5.16 9.40 -3.84
CA MET A 48 6.44 8.80 -3.49
C MET A 48 6.95 9.26 -2.14
N THR A 49 6.72 10.52 -1.78
CA THR A 49 7.07 11.02 -0.45
C THR A 49 6.30 10.26 0.63
N PHE A 50 4.99 10.06 0.44
CA PHE A 50 4.16 9.33 1.38
C PHE A 50 4.59 7.87 1.53
N LEU A 51 4.79 7.16 0.41
CA LEU A 51 5.25 5.77 0.43
C LEU A 51 6.55 5.61 1.22
N LEU A 52 7.52 6.49 0.99
CA LEU A 52 8.83 6.41 1.62
C LEU A 52 8.79 6.81 3.09
N GLN A 53 7.90 7.75 3.44
CA GLN A 53 7.60 8.13 4.81
C GLN A 53 7.03 6.94 5.58
N LEU A 54 6.03 6.24 5.02
CA LEU A 54 5.48 5.01 5.58
C LEU A 54 6.53 3.89 5.65
N ASN A 55 7.31 3.69 4.59
CA ASN A 55 8.37 2.67 4.54
C ASN A 55 9.39 2.85 5.65
N ARG A 56 9.84 4.08 5.89
CA ARG A 56 10.79 4.39 6.95
C ARG A 56 10.24 3.99 8.33
N SER A 57 8.94 4.21 8.58
CA SER A 57 8.32 3.91 9.87
C SER A 57 8.35 2.42 10.24
N MET A 58 8.53 1.55 9.23
CA MET A 58 8.54 0.10 9.37
C MET A 58 9.92 -0.50 9.68
N PHE A 59 11.00 0.28 9.61
CA PHE A 59 12.30 -0.20 10.10
C PHE A 59 12.27 -0.38 11.63
N PRO A 60 12.96 -1.40 12.19
CA PRO A 60 13.09 -1.55 13.63
C PRO A 60 13.63 -0.27 14.28
N ALA A 61 13.10 0.11 15.44
CA ALA A 61 13.53 1.33 16.13
C ALA A 61 14.65 1.04 17.14
N LYS A 62 15.69 1.87 17.13
CA LYS A 62 16.66 1.96 18.21
C LYS A 62 16.09 2.85 19.31
N LEU A 63 15.87 2.28 20.49
CA LEU A 63 15.39 3.02 21.65
C LEU A 63 16.56 3.70 22.37
N PRO A 64 16.31 4.80 23.12
CA PRO A 64 17.36 5.52 23.86
C PRO A 64 18.13 4.66 24.88
N ASP A 65 17.51 3.59 25.37
CA ASP A 65 18.10 2.63 26.31
C ASP A 65 18.96 1.54 25.61
N GLY A 66 19.16 1.65 24.30
CA GLY A 66 19.94 0.71 23.49
C GLY A 66 19.17 -0.54 23.05
N ARG A 67 17.91 -0.71 23.46
CA ARG A 67 17.08 -1.81 22.96
C ARG A 67 16.63 -1.56 21.52
N VAL A 68 16.31 -2.65 20.84
CA VAL A 68 15.70 -2.61 19.50
C VAL A 68 14.24 -3.05 19.60
N GLN A 69 13.34 -2.21 19.10
CA GLN A 69 11.93 -2.53 18.96
C GLN A 69 11.63 -2.93 17.51
N THR A 70 11.09 -4.12 17.30
CA THR A 70 10.63 -4.59 15.99
C THR A 70 9.13 -4.40 15.82
N TRP A 71 8.66 -4.50 14.58
CA TRP A 71 7.27 -4.21 14.20
C TRP A 71 6.64 -5.38 13.44
N PRO A 72 6.52 -6.59 14.02
CA PRO A 72 5.84 -7.69 13.36
C PRO A 72 4.35 -7.37 13.15
N LEU A 73 3.71 -8.02 12.18
CA LEU A 73 2.31 -7.77 11.80
C LEU A 73 1.34 -7.84 12.99
N ASN A 74 1.53 -8.81 13.89
CA ASN A 74 0.68 -9.04 15.06
C ASN A 74 1.23 -8.41 16.35
N THR A 75 1.93 -7.28 16.26
CA THR A 75 2.53 -6.65 17.44
C THR A 75 1.48 -5.95 18.30
N GLU A 76 1.52 -6.20 19.62
CA GLU A 76 0.72 -5.45 20.59
C GLU A 76 1.39 -4.11 20.99
N ALA A 77 2.63 -3.86 20.55
CA ALA A 77 3.38 -2.65 20.88
C ALA A 77 2.85 -1.40 20.15
N VAL A 78 1.91 -1.54 19.21
CA VAL A 78 1.38 -0.45 18.41
C VAL A 78 -0.05 -0.13 18.84
N GLY A 79 -0.23 1.05 19.43
CA GLY A 79 -1.55 1.59 19.75
C GLY A 79 -2.16 2.31 18.55
N PHE A 80 -3.31 1.84 18.05
CA PHE A 80 -4.01 2.47 16.93
C PHE A 80 -4.78 3.73 17.35
N SER A 81 -4.57 4.82 16.61
CA SER A 81 -5.28 6.09 16.74
C SER A 81 -6.76 5.95 16.37
N ALA A 82 -7.59 6.94 16.76
CA ALA A 82 -9.01 6.92 16.41
C ALA A 82 -9.26 6.88 14.88
N PRO A 83 -8.60 7.70 14.04
CA PRO A 83 -8.75 7.61 12.58
C PRO A 83 -8.37 6.23 12.01
N VAL A 84 -7.28 5.62 12.50
CA VAL A 84 -6.90 4.26 12.07
C VAL A 84 -7.96 3.23 12.45
N ARG A 85 -8.56 3.33 13.64
CA ARG A 85 -9.65 2.44 14.05
C ARG A 85 -10.91 2.62 13.21
N GLN A 86 -11.20 3.85 12.76
CA GLN A 86 -12.32 4.09 11.84
C GLN A 86 -12.05 3.45 10.48
N LEU A 87 -10.84 3.57 9.95
CA LEU A 87 -10.44 2.89 8.71
C LEU A 87 -10.49 1.36 8.84
N GLN A 88 -10.12 0.80 10.00
CA GLN A 88 -10.29 -0.64 10.28
C GLN A 88 -11.76 -1.07 10.24
N GLN A 89 -12.66 -0.28 10.83
CA GLN A 89 -14.11 -0.55 10.78
C GLN A 89 -14.65 -0.44 9.36
N LEU A 90 -14.16 0.53 8.57
CA LEU A 90 -14.49 0.66 7.17
C LEU A 90 -14.08 -0.61 6.39
N LEU A 91 -12.86 -1.11 6.58
CA LEU A 91 -12.38 -2.33 5.92
C LEU A 91 -13.19 -3.55 6.34
N SER A 92 -13.52 -3.68 7.63
CA SER A 92 -14.37 -4.76 8.15
C SER A 92 -15.76 -4.77 7.51
N LYS A 93 -16.37 -3.60 7.27
CA LYS A 93 -17.66 -3.52 6.56
C LYS A 93 -17.55 -3.96 5.10
N ILE A 94 -16.42 -3.71 4.45
CA ILE A 94 -16.19 -4.19 3.07
C ILE A 94 -15.96 -5.70 3.04
N GLU A 95 -15.31 -6.25 4.06
CA GLU A 95 -15.21 -7.69 4.28
C GLU A 95 -16.60 -8.32 4.50
N ASP A 96 -17.48 -7.70 5.27
CA ASP A 96 -18.88 -8.14 5.41
C ASP A 96 -19.61 -8.18 4.06
N LEU A 97 -19.36 -7.19 3.18
CA LEU A 97 -19.91 -7.19 1.82
C LEU A 97 -19.32 -8.32 0.97
N LEU A 98 -18.04 -8.65 1.16
CA LEU A 98 -17.39 -9.79 0.51
C LEU A 98 -18.10 -11.07 0.93
N ASP A 99 -18.26 -11.31 2.22
CA ASP A 99 -18.91 -12.50 2.77
C ASP A 99 -20.37 -12.63 2.35
N ALA A 100 -21.10 -11.51 2.34
CA ALA A 100 -22.48 -11.44 1.87
C ALA A 100 -22.63 -11.58 0.33
N THR A 101 -21.53 -11.73 -0.42
CA THR A 101 -21.54 -11.89 -1.88
C THR A 101 -21.03 -13.28 -2.29
N PRO A 102 -21.93 -14.27 -2.42
CA PRO A 102 -21.55 -15.62 -2.81
C PRO A 102 -21.10 -15.68 -4.27
N LEU A 103 -20.37 -16.74 -4.63
CA LEU A 103 -19.96 -16.99 -6.01
C LEU A 103 -21.18 -17.22 -6.90
N MET A 104 -21.11 -16.73 -8.14
CA MET A 104 -22.12 -17.05 -9.14
C MET A 104 -22.01 -18.52 -9.54
N PRO A 105 -23.13 -19.25 -9.65
CA PRO A 105 -23.13 -20.64 -10.10
C PRO A 105 -22.67 -20.75 -11.56
N GLY A 106 -22.14 -21.92 -11.94
CA GLY A 106 -21.69 -22.23 -13.30
C GLY A 106 -20.20 -22.56 -13.41
N GLU A 107 -19.76 -22.96 -14.60
CA GLU A 107 -18.34 -23.20 -14.89
C GLU A 107 -17.67 -21.91 -15.38
N TRP A 108 -16.80 -21.36 -14.55
CA TRP A 108 -16.03 -20.14 -14.86
C TRP A 108 -14.58 -20.53 -15.12
N ARG A 109 -14.09 -20.28 -16.35
CA ARG A 109 -12.69 -20.50 -16.73
C ARG A 109 -11.76 -19.44 -16.15
N TYR A 110 -12.26 -18.21 -15.99
CA TYR A 110 -11.53 -17.02 -15.51
C TYR A 110 -12.22 -16.46 -14.26
N ALA A 111 -12.11 -15.14 -14.02
CA ALA A 111 -12.74 -14.46 -12.91
C ALA A 111 -14.26 -14.72 -12.82
N ASN A 112 -14.77 -14.93 -11.61
CA ASN A 112 -16.18 -15.15 -11.32
C ASN A 112 -16.94 -13.82 -11.33
N GLY A 113 -18.04 -13.74 -12.09
CA GLY A 113 -18.85 -12.51 -12.23
C GLY A 113 -19.46 -11.97 -10.93
N ALA A 114 -19.47 -12.75 -9.84
CA ALA A 114 -19.83 -12.25 -8.51
C ALA A 114 -18.95 -11.09 -8.05
N PHE A 115 -17.72 -10.94 -8.58
CA PHE A 115 -16.88 -9.79 -8.33
C PHE A 115 -17.57 -8.48 -8.73
N GLN A 116 -18.23 -8.42 -9.89
CA GLN A 116 -18.92 -7.21 -10.34
C GLN A 116 -20.06 -6.84 -9.38
N VAL A 117 -20.78 -7.85 -8.86
CA VAL A 117 -21.82 -7.66 -7.85
C VAL A 117 -21.24 -7.13 -6.54
N TRP A 118 -20.11 -7.69 -6.09
CA TRP A 118 -19.41 -7.21 -4.90
C TRP A 118 -18.93 -5.77 -5.08
N HIS A 119 -18.29 -5.48 -6.22
CA HIS A 119 -17.81 -4.14 -6.56
C HIS A 119 -18.96 -3.11 -6.62
N ASP A 120 -20.12 -3.48 -7.18
CA ASP A 120 -21.31 -2.63 -7.20
C ASP A 120 -21.87 -2.38 -5.80
N LYS A 121 -21.81 -3.37 -4.90
CA LYS A 121 -22.18 -3.19 -3.49
C LYS A 121 -21.22 -2.25 -2.76
N VAL A 122 -19.91 -2.40 -2.97
CA VAL A 122 -18.89 -1.49 -2.40
C VAL A 122 -19.17 -0.07 -2.89
N LYS A 123 -19.31 0.14 -4.20
CA LYS A 123 -19.63 1.45 -4.79
C LYS A 123 -20.89 2.08 -4.20
N LYS A 124 -21.95 1.28 -4.02
CA LYS A 124 -23.20 1.75 -3.42
C LYS A 124 -23.04 2.13 -1.94
N ALA A 125 -22.17 1.43 -1.20
CA ALA A 125 -21.92 1.68 0.22
C ALA A 125 -20.91 2.82 0.47
N THR A 126 -20.10 3.20 -0.53
CA THR A 126 -19.04 4.20 -0.39
C THR A 126 -19.47 5.50 0.30
N PRO A 127 -20.59 6.16 -0.07
CA PRO A 127 -20.97 7.41 0.59
C PRO A 127 -21.16 7.25 2.11
N SER A 128 -21.84 6.18 2.54
CA SER A 128 -22.02 5.89 3.97
C SER A 128 -20.72 5.48 4.65
N LEU A 129 -19.89 4.67 3.98
CA LEU A 129 -18.62 4.22 4.53
C LEU A 129 -17.68 5.41 4.81
N LEU A 130 -17.57 6.35 3.86
CA LEU A 130 -16.72 7.53 4.01
C LEU A 130 -17.28 8.49 5.07
N ALA A 131 -18.59 8.74 5.10
CA ALA A 131 -19.23 9.62 6.09
C ALA A 131 -19.12 9.10 7.53
N GLU A 132 -19.13 7.77 7.71
CA GLU A 132 -18.94 7.16 9.04
C GLU A 132 -17.47 7.11 9.46
N CYS A 133 -16.55 6.99 8.50
CA CYS A 133 -15.13 6.84 8.76
C CYS A 133 -14.40 8.18 8.97
N LEU A 134 -14.79 9.22 8.23
CA LEU A 134 -14.09 10.49 8.18
C LEU A 134 -14.92 11.61 8.85
N PRO A 135 -14.29 12.50 9.64
CA PRO A 135 -14.94 13.70 10.14
C PRO A 135 -15.50 14.56 9.00
N ALA A 136 -16.64 15.20 9.23
CA ALA A 136 -17.32 16.03 8.24
C ALA A 136 -16.44 17.21 7.77
N GLU A 137 -15.57 17.72 8.64
CA GLU A 137 -14.62 18.80 8.36
C GLU A 137 -13.57 18.40 7.32
N ILE A 138 -13.27 17.10 7.23
CA ILE A 138 -12.33 16.54 6.27
C ILE A 138 -13.05 16.14 5.00
N LEU A 139 -14.15 15.37 5.14
CA LEU A 139 -14.89 14.83 4.01
C LEU A 139 -15.51 15.96 3.17
N HIS A 140 -16.12 16.94 3.82
CA HIS A 140 -16.78 18.06 3.14
C HIS A 140 -15.92 19.34 3.17
N ALA A 141 -14.59 19.21 3.25
CA ALA A 141 -13.69 20.35 3.16
C ALA A 141 -13.99 21.12 1.86
N PRO A 142 -14.30 22.43 1.93
CA PRO A 142 -14.71 23.20 0.78
C PRO A 142 -13.52 23.54 -0.11
N SER A 143 -13.76 23.59 -1.42
CA SER A 143 -12.80 24.14 -2.37
C SER A 143 -12.68 25.66 -2.24
N SER A 144 -11.49 26.19 -2.52
CA SER A 144 -11.27 27.63 -2.70
C SER A 144 -12.10 28.21 -3.85
N ASP A 145 -12.49 27.38 -4.83
CA ASP A 145 -13.52 27.73 -5.80
C ASP A 145 -14.91 27.45 -5.20
N PRO A 146 -15.78 28.47 -5.00
CA PRO A 146 -17.12 28.27 -4.45
C PRO A 146 -18.02 27.34 -5.27
N ASN A 147 -17.72 27.13 -6.55
CA ASN A 147 -18.43 26.21 -7.43
C ASN A 147 -17.67 24.89 -7.65
N GLY A 148 -16.49 24.74 -7.03
CA GLY A 148 -15.66 23.54 -7.12
C GLY A 148 -16.20 22.39 -6.27
N PRO A 149 -15.75 21.15 -6.53
CA PRO A 149 -16.10 20.00 -5.73
C PRO A 149 -15.53 20.10 -4.30
N THR A 150 -16.06 19.30 -3.37
CA THR A 150 -15.47 19.10 -2.03
C THR A 150 -14.38 18.02 -2.08
N ALA A 151 -13.61 17.89 -0.99
CA ALA A 151 -12.66 16.78 -0.82
C ALA A 151 -13.28 15.39 -1.03
N GLU A 152 -14.56 15.22 -0.70
CA GLU A 152 -15.33 13.99 -0.88
C GLU A 152 -15.25 13.45 -2.31
N VAL A 153 -15.24 14.32 -3.32
CA VAL A 153 -15.20 13.89 -4.73
C VAL A 153 -13.85 13.23 -5.04
N GLU A 154 -12.73 13.85 -4.66
CA GLU A 154 -11.40 13.28 -4.86
C GLU A 154 -11.21 12.00 -4.04
N LEU A 155 -11.58 12.04 -2.76
CA LEU A 155 -11.46 10.89 -1.86
C LEU A 155 -12.26 9.70 -2.36
N THR A 156 -13.47 9.94 -2.87
CA THR A 156 -14.34 8.88 -3.42
C THR A 156 -13.72 8.21 -4.63
N GLU A 157 -13.13 8.96 -5.56
CA GLU A 157 -12.50 8.39 -6.75
C GLU A 157 -11.27 7.53 -6.41
N TYR A 158 -10.36 8.04 -5.55
CA TYR A 158 -9.20 7.24 -5.11
C TYR A 158 -9.63 5.99 -4.33
N PHE A 159 -10.65 6.13 -3.48
CA PHE A 159 -11.21 5.01 -2.74
C PHE A 159 -11.83 3.95 -3.66
N LEU A 160 -12.68 4.35 -4.62
CA LEU A 160 -13.29 3.42 -5.57
C LEU A 160 -12.26 2.74 -6.48
N GLY A 161 -11.20 3.46 -6.86
CA GLY A 161 -10.07 2.92 -7.63
C GLY A 161 -9.27 1.85 -6.90
N SER A 162 -9.46 1.67 -5.59
CA SER A 162 -8.69 0.74 -4.76
C SER A 162 -9.11 -0.74 -4.89
N TRP A 163 -10.25 -1.05 -5.53
CA TRP A 163 -10.89 -2.36 -5.37
C TRP A 163 -10.83 -3.26 -6.62
N GLY A 164 -9.97 -2.94 -7.58
CA GLY A 164 -9.88 -3.65 -8.87
C GLY A 164 -10.77 -3.02 -9.95
N SER A 165 -10.63 -3.49 -11.19
CA SER A 165 -11.45 -3.01 -12.31
C SER A 165 -12.73 -3.82 -12.43
N ARG A 166 -13.88 -3.18 -12.21
CA ARG A 166 -15.20 -3.80 -12.40
C ARG A 166 -15.38 -4.41 -13.80
N GLU A 167 -14.94 -3.71 -14.83
CA GLU A 167 -15.13 -4.11 -16.23
C GLU A 167 -14.19 -5.25 -16.62
N ARG A 168 -12.91 -5.16 -16.24
CA ARG A 168 -11.91 -6.16 -16.60
C ARG A 168 -11.84 -7.34 -15.63
N MET A 169 -12.38 -7.18 -14.43
CA MET A 169 -12.34 -8.17 -13.34
C MET A 169 -10.90 -8.58 -12.98
N ASP A 170 -10.02 -7.58 -12.97
CA ASP A 170 -8.61 -7.70 -12.62
C ASP A 170 -8.27 -6.83 -11.40
N TYR A 171 -7.10 -7.10 -10.82
CA TYR A 171 -6.50 -6.28 -9.78
C TYR A 171 -4.98 -6.24 -9.97
N GLY A 172 -4.34 -5.12 -9.63
CA GLY A 172 -2.90 -4.93 -9.76
C GLY A 172 -2.42 -3.67 -9.04
N THR A 173 -1.19 -3.29 -9.34
CA THR A 173 -0.45 -2.26 -8.59
C THR A 173 -1.02 -0.85 -8.72
N GLY A 174 -1.75 -0.53 -9.80
CA GLY A 174 -2.49 0.72 -9.94
C GLY A 174 -3.65 0.87 -8.94
N HIS A 175 -4.31 -0.23 -8.58
CA HIS A 175 -5.36 -0.23 -7.55
C HIS A 175 -4.77 -0.10 -6.15
N GLU A 176 -3.67 -0.81 -5.89
CA GLU A 176 -2.88 -0.65 -4.67
C GLU A 176 -2.40 0.81 -4.48
N LEU A 177 -1.96 1.45 -5.57
CA LEU A 177 -1.59 2.86 -5.60
C LEU A 177 -2.77 3.79 -5.30
N SER A 178 -3.96 3.48 -5.81
CA SER A 178 -5.17 4.26 -5.54
C SER A 178 -5.51 4.27 -4.05
N PHE A 179 -5.35 3.13 -3.36
CA PHE A 179 -5.53 3.05 -1.92
C PHE A 179 -4.48 3.85 -1.14
N LEU A 180 -3.22 3.77 -1.57
CA LEU A 180 -2.15 4.59 -1.00
C LEU A 180 -2.43 6.10 -1.18
N THR A 181 -2.98 6.49 -2.33
CA THR A 181 -3.32 7.87 -2.66
C THR A 181 -4.50 8.36 -1.83
N PHE A 182 -5.52 7.52 -1.62
CA PHE A 182 -6.62 7.79 -0.70
C PHE A 182 -6.11 8.08 0.73
N LEU A 183 -5.21 7.25 1.26
CA LEU A 183 -4.61 7.48 2.57
C LEU A 183 -3.72 8.74 2.60
N GLY A 184 -2.98 9.00 1.52
CA GLY A 184 -2.18 10.21 1.35
C GLY A 184 -3.02 11.48 1.30
N ALA A 185 -4.21 11.43 0.69
CA ALA A 185 -5.16 12.54 0.67
C ALA A 185 -5.71 12.83 2.08
N ILE A 186 -6.10 11.79 2.84
CA ILE A 186 -6.50 11.94 4.25
C ILE A 186 -5.36 12.54 5.09
N TRP A 187 -4.11 12.08 4.87
CA TRP A 187 -2.94 12.67 5.51
C TRP A 187 -2.81 14.16 5.20
N LYS A 188 -2.89 14.54 3.93
CA LYS A 188 -2.80 15.94 3.50
C LYS A 188 -3.89 16.80 4.11
N LEU A 189 -5.08 16.25 4.34
CA LEU A 189 -6.20 16.95 4.98
C LEU A 189 -6.12 16.99 6.51
N ASN A 190 -4.97 16.64 7.11
CA ASN A 190 -4.79 16.54 8.56
C ASN A 190 -5.73 15.53 9.25
N GLY A 191 -6.09 14.45 8.56
CA GLY A 191 -6.98 13.41 9.11
C GLY A 191 -6.37 12.46 10.12
N PHE A 192 -5.06 12.52 10.31
CA PHE A 192 -4.34 11.73 11.31
C PHE A 192 -3.72 12.64 12.37
N PRO A 193 -3.61 12.17 13.63
CA PRO A 193 -3.00 12.95 14.71
C PRO A 193 -1.52 13.23 14.45
N LYS A 194 -1.06 14.41 14.90
CA LYS A 194 0.34 14.82 14.84
C LYS A 194 1.12 14.18 15.98
N ASN A 195 1.50 12.91 15.79
CA ASN A 195 2.34 12.15 16.71
C ASN A 195 3.84 12.33 16.40
N GLU A 196 4.69 11.75 17.24
CA GLU A 196 6.13 11.68 16.97
C GLU A 196 6.42 10.98 15.61
N PRO A 197 7.49 11.37 14.89
CA PRO A 197 7.79 10.84 13.57
C PRO A 197 7.84 9.31 13.53
N GLY A 198 7.11 8.72 12.59
CA GLY A 198 7.05 7.28 12.40
C GLY A 198 6.09 6.54 13.34
N VAL A 199 5.44 7.21 14.29
CA VAL A 199 4.43 6.57 15.15
C VAL A 199 3.12 6.38 14.38
N GLU A 200 2.55 7.45 13.85
CA GLU A 200 1.27 7.39 13.16
C GLU A 200 1.39 6.66 11.82
N GLU A 201 2.48 6.89 11.08
CA GLU A 201 2.77 6.20 9.83
C GLU A 201 2.76 4.68 10.00
N ARG A 202 3.34 4.19 11.10
CA ARG A 202 3.35 2.75 11.40
C ARG A 202 1.96 2.23 11.71
N THR A 203 1.12 3.02 12.39
CA THR A 203 -0.27 2.64 12.65
C THR A 203 -1.09 2.58 11.36
N ILE A 204 -0.80 3.44 10.37
CA ILE A 204 -1.41 3.38 9.04
C ILE A 204 -0.97 2.10 8.32
N VAL A 205 0.32 1.77 8.34
CA VAL A 205 0.82 0.56 7.66
C VAL A 205 0.24 -0.71 8.28
N LEU A 206 0.40 -0.90 9.59
CA LEU A 206 -0.03 -2.13 10.27
C LEU A 206 -1.53 -2.20 10.51
N GLY A 207 -2.16 -1.05 10.75
CA GLY A 207 -3.58 -0.98 11.10
C GLY A 207 -4.52 -0.82 9.91
N VAL A 208 -4.04 -0.35 8.75
CA VAL A 208 -4.90 -0.08 7.59
C VAL A 208 -4.38 -0.77 6.33
N ILE A 209 -3.10 -0.60 5.99
CA ILE A 209 -2.55 -1.18 4.74
C ILE A 209 -2.47 -2.70 4.82
N GLU A 210 -1.98 -3.29 5.92
CA GLU A 210 -1.96 -4.76 6.03
C GLU A 210 -3.37 -5.38 5.96
N PRO A 211 -4.37 -4.93 6.74
CA PRO A 211 -5.74 -5.46 6.60
C PRO A 211 -6.36 -5.26 5.21
N TYR A 212 -6.04 -4.15 4.53
CA TYR A 212 -6.42 -3.95 3.13
C TYR A 212 -5.80 -5.01 2.21
N LEU A 213 -4.51 -5.30 2.36
CA LEU A 213 -3.82 -6.32 1.55
C LEU A 213 -4.38 -7.72 1.83
N GLU A 214 -4.70 -8.05 3.08
CA GLU A 214 -5.37 -9.30 3.44
C GLU A 214 -6.75 -9.42 2.79
N LEU A 215 -7.56 -8.35 2.84
CA LEU A 215 -8.87 -8.30 2.21
C LEU A 215 -8.77 -8.46 0.69
N ILE A 216 -7.87 -7.75 0.02
CA ILE A 216 -7.67 -7.88 -1.43
C ILE A 216 -7.23 -9.29 -1.82
N ARG A 217 -6.35 -9.94 -1.04
CA ARG A 217 -5.97 -11.35 -1.27
C ARG A 217 -7.18 -12.27 -1.13
N ALA A 218 -8.09 -12.01 -0.20
CA ALA A 218 -9.34 -12.74 -0.07
C ALA A 218 -10.25 -12.52 -1.28
N VAL A 219 -10.39 -11.28 -1.77
CA VAL A 219 -11.15 -10.93 -2.98
C VAL A 219 -10.58 -11.67 -4.21
N ILE A 220 -9.25 -11.58 -4.44
CA ILE A 220 -8.55 -12.25 -5.54
C ILE A 220 -8.79 -13.77 -5.48
N LYS A 221 -8.62 -14.39 -4.31
CA LYS A 221 -8.83 -15.85 -4.17
C LYS A 221 -10.29 -16.25 -4.35
N LYS A 222 -11.22 -15.49 -3.79
CA LYS A 222 -12.66 -15.80 -3.87
C LYS A 222 -13.13 -15.72 -5.31
N TYR A 223 -12.84 -14.61 -5.99
CA TYR A 223 -13.36 -14.38 -7.34
C TYR A 223 -12.41 -14.78 -8.46
N LYS A 224 -11.19 -15.27 -8.16
CA LYS A 224 -10.16 -15.63 -9.15
C LYS A 224 -9.85 -14.46 -10.10
N LEU A 225 -9.62 -13.28 -9.54
CA LEU A 225 -9.30 -12.09 -10.32
C LEU A 225 -8.04 -12.31 -11.14
N GLU A 226 -8.00 -11.70 -12.33
CA GLU A 226 -6.82 -11.72 -13.17
C GLU A 226 -5.81 -10.65 -12.70
N PRO A 227 -4.50 -10.87 -12.92
CA PRO A 227 -3.49 -9.84 -12.73
C PRO A 227 -3.73 -8.67 -13.70
N ALA A 228 -3.77 -7.43 -13.19
CA ALA A 228 -3.78 -6.25 -14.05
C ALA A 228 -2.35 -5.89 -14.49
N GLY A 229 -2.18 -5.50 -15.75
CA GLY A 229 -0.88 -5.15 -16.32
C GLY A 229 -0.18 -6.33 -17.04
N SER A 230 0.73 -6.01 -17.98
CA SER A 230 1.29 -6.97 -18.94
C SER A 230 2.73 -7.42 -18.66
N HIS A 231 3.24 -7.22 -17.44
CA HIS A 231 4.64 -7.53 -17.12
C HIS A 231 4.94 -9.03 -17.06
N GLY A 232 3.92 -9.89 -16.97
CA GLY A 232 4.07 -11.34 -16.94
C GLY A 232 5.08 -11.80 -15.89
N VAL A 233 5.98 -12.73 -16.26
CA VAL A 233 7.02 -13.26 -15.35
C VAL A 233 8.11 -12.21 -14.99
N TRP A 234 8.12 -11.06 -15.67
CA TRP A 234 9.03 -9.95 -15.43
C TRP A 234 8.44 -8.87 -14.52
N GLY A 235 7.24 -9.08 -13.98
CA GLY A 235 6.72 -8.30 -12.85
C GLY A 235 7.36 -8.77 -11.54
N LEU A 236 7.37 -7.89 -10.53
CA LEU A 236 7.77 -8.31 -9.17
C LEU A 236 6.79 -9.36 -8.62
N ASP A 237 5.51 -9.10 -8.78
CA ASP A 237 4.37 -9.91 -8.35
C ASP A 237 3.18 -9.59 -9.27
N ASP A 238 2.18 -10.47 -9.31
CA ASP A 238 1.02 -10.34 -10.17
C ASP A 238 0.07 -9.20 -9.74
N HIS A 239 -0.01 -8.92 -8.44
CA HIS A 239 -1.07 -8.07 -7.87
C HIS A 239 -0.54 -6.92 -6.99
N SER A 240 0.61 -7.09 -6.34
CA SER A 240 1.04 -6.19 -5.25
C SER A 240 2.51 -5.81 -5.30
N PHE A 241 2.85 -4.61 -4.85
CA PHE A 241 4.23 -4.16 -4.74
C PHE A 241 4.57 -3.63 -3.34
N ILE A 242 3.66 -2.86 -2.74
CA ILE A 242 3.79 -2.28 -1.40
C ILE A 242 4.22 -3.29 -0.32
N PRO A 243 3.68 -4.52 -0.22
CA PRO A 243 4.10 -5.45 0.82
C PRO A 243 5.60 -5.79 0.80
N TYR A 244 6.21 -5.81 -0.39
CA TYR A 244 7.64 -6.07 -0.55
C TYR A 244 8.50 -4.88 -0.12
N ILE A 245 7.97 -3.66 -0.16
CA ILE A 245 8.63 -2.46 0.35
C ILE A 245 8.58 -2.50 1.88
N PHE A 246 7.39 -2.48 2.47
CA PHE A 246 7.27 -2.40 3.94
C PHE A 246 7.81 -3.64 4.66
N GLY A 247 7.61 -4.82 4.08
CA GLY A 247 8.10 -6.07 4.66
C GLY A 247 9.62 -6.22 4.64
N SER A 248 10.29 -5.66 3.63
CA SER A 248 11.76 -5.62 3.63
C SER A 248 12.30 -4.59 4.63
N ALA A 249 11.58 -3.49 4.87
CA ALA A 249 11.92 -2.54 5.93
C ALA A 249 11.83 -3.17 7.33
N GLN A 250 10.81 -3.98 7.61
CA GLN A 250 10.65 -4.72 8.88
C GLN A 250 11.87 -5.58 9.26
N LEU A 251 12.62 -6.07 8.26
CA LEU A 251 13.80 -6.93 8.42
C LEU A 251 15.13 -6.16 8.27
N GLY A 252 15.06 -4.85 7.99
CA GLY A 252 16.22 -3.97 7.86
C GLY A 252 16.90 -3.65 9.19
N PRO A 253 18.07 -2.99 9.16
CA PRO A 253 18.77 -2.56 10.37
C PRO A 253 17.92 -1.63 11.23
N ALA A 254 18.13 -1.67 12.54
CA ALA A 254 17.45 -0.75 13.44
C ALA A 254 17.92 0.70 13.23
N ILE A 255 16.99 1.65 13.26
CA ILE A 255 17.24 3.08 13.05
C ILE A 255 16.70 3.94 14.20
N SER A 256 17.34 5.08 14.41
CA SER A 256 16.86 6.16 15.27
C SER A 256 16.11 7.21 14.43
N ASN A 257 15.35 8.09 15.06
CA ASN A 257 14.56 9.11 14.33
C ASN A 257 15.41 10.01 13.42
N SER A 258 16.65 10.30 13.79
CA SER A 258 17.61 11.10 13.03
C SER A 258 18.41 10.34 11.98
N ASP A 259 18.42 9.00 12.03
CA ASP A 259 19.28 8.19 11.14
C ASP A 259 18.73 8.22 9.71
N LEU A 260 19.58 8.21 8.69
CA LEU A 260 19.10 7.98 7.32
C LEU A 260 18.58 6.54 7.15
N VAL A 261 17.77 6.30 6.11
CA VAL A 261 17.39 4.93 5.75
C VAL A 261 18.66 4.16 5.35
N PRO A 262 18.95 3.00 5.96
CA PRO A 262 20.15 2.22 5.64
C PRO A 262 20.14 1.73 4.19
N GLU A 263 21.32 1.67 3.57
CA GLU A 263 21.44 1.15 2.20
C GLU A 263 21.71 -0.36 2.13
N THR A 264 22.23 -0.93 3.22
CA THR A 264 22.66 -2.33 3.34
C THR A 264 22.48 -2.83 4.77
N GLY A 265 22.56 -4.14 4.95
CA GLY A 265 22.42 -4.84 6.22
C GLY A 265 21.00 -5.34 6.48
N SER A 266 20.90 -6.10 7.57
CA SER A 266 19.67 -6.70 8.08
C SER A 266 19.66 -6.57 9.61
N LEU A 267 18.48 -6.68 10.22
CA LEU A 267 18.36 -6.84 11.67
C LEU A 267 19.10 -8.12 12.11
N PRO A 268 19.88 -8.10 13.23
CA PRO A 268 20.47 -9.31 13.77
C PRO A 268 19.41 -10.38 14.07
N GLY A 269 19.61 -11.58 13.52
CA GLY A 269 18.66 -12.69 13.66
C GLY A 269 17.44 -12.63 12.74
N ALA A 270 17.36 -11.65 11.83
CA ALA A 270 16.39 -11.71 10.74
C ALA A 270 16.65 -12.93 9.86
N VAL A 271 15.57 -13.49 9.33
CA VAL A 271 15.62 -14.52 8.28
C VAL A 271 16.44 -14.02 7.09
N ASP A 272 17.26 -14.87 6.48
CA ASP A 272 18.01 -14.49 5.29
C ASP A 272 17.08 -14.28 4.09
N PRO A 273 17.41 -13.38 3.14
CA PRO A 273 16.62 -13.17 1.93
C PRO A 273 16.35 -14.44 1.12
N ASP A 274 17.28 -15.39 1.11
CA ASP A 274 17.12 -16.68 0.42
C ASP A 274 15.98 -17.54 1.00
N GLY A 275 15.51 -17.19 2.21
CA GLY A 275 14.41 -17.82 2.92
C GLY A 275 13.08 -17.77 2.15
N VAL A 276 12.91 -16.82 1.23
CA VAL A 276 11.70 -16.74 0.37
C VAL A 276 11.52 -17.97 -0.52
N THR A 277 12.60 -18.71 -0.79
CA THR A 277 12.58 -19.93 -1.60
C THR A 277 12.26 -21.19 -0.78
N LYS A 278 12.24 -21.07 0.56
CA LYS A 278 12.08 -22.18 1.50
C LYS A 278 10.66 -22.18 2.07
N ALA A 279 9.80 -23.06 1.55
CA ALA A 279 8.37 -23.07 1.90
C ALA A 279 8.07 -23.12 3.40
N ASN A 280 8.85 -23.86 4.19
CA ASN A 280 8.72 -23.94 5.65
C ASN A 280 9.08 -22.62 6.35
N VAL A 281 10.05 -21.87 5.82
CA VAL A 281 10.42 -20.54 6.32
C VAL A 281 9.31 -19.56 5.99
N VAL A 282 8.83 -19.56 4.74
CA VAL A 282 7.72 -18.71 4.30
C VAL A 282 6.48 -18.93 5.17
N GLU A 283 6.09 -20.17 5.42
CA GLU A 283 4.89 -20.47 6.22
C GLU A 283 5.00 -19.99 7.67
N LYS A 284 6.21 -19.97 8.22
CA LYS A 284 6.46 -19.40 9.55
C LYS A 284 6.43 -17.87 9.51
N GLU A 285 7.18 -17.27 8.60
CA GLU A 285 7.42 -15.82 8.57
C GLU A 285 6.24 -15.03 7.99
N ARG A 286 5.37 -15.65 7.17
CA ARG A 286 4.19 -14.99 6.59
C ARG A 286 3.20 -14.46 7.62
N LYS A 287 3.26 -14.96 8.86
CA LYS A 287 2.40 -14.54 9.98
C LYS A 287 2.91 -13.30 10.70
N VAL A 288 4.17 -12.91 10.47
CA VAL A 288 4.83 -11.85 11.25
C VAL A 288 5.47 -10.78 10.37
N ASN A 289 5.68 -11.05 9.09
CA ASN A 289 6.33 -10.14 8.15
C ASN A 289 5.53 -9.96 6.86
N MET A 290 5.36 -8.71 6.42
CA MET A 290 4.55 -8.34 5.26
C MET A 290 5.11 -8.88 3.93
N TYR A 291 6.43 -8.97 3.79
CA TYR A 291 7.09 -9.51 2.59
C TYR A 291 6.78 -11.00 2.47
N PHE A 292 7.00 -11.75 3.56
CA PHE A 292 6.70 -13.17 3.60
C PHE A 292 5.20 -13.45 3.53
N SER A 293 4.35 -12.53 4.01
CA SER A 293 2.89 -12.57 3.84
C SER A 293 2.51 -12.60 2.36
N ALA A 294 3.13 -11.74 1.54
CA ALA A 294 2.95 -11.73 0.09
C ALA A 294 3.55 -12.97 -0.60
N ILE A 295 4.76 -13.41 -0.23
CA ILE A 295 5.34 -14.65 -0.77
C ILE A 295 4.47 -15.87 -0.44
N GLY A 296 3.92 -15.92 0.76
CA GLY A 296 2.98 -16.97 1.18
C GLY A 296 1.73 -16.97 0.30
N PHE A 297 1.20 -15.80 -0.05
CA PHE A 297 0.08 -15.68 -0.98
C PHE A 297 0.43 -16.21 -2.38
N ILE A 298 1.61 -15.89 -2.93
CA ILE A 298 2.08 -16.47 -4.19
C ILE A 298 2.04 -18.00 -4.14
N ASN A 299 2.56 -18.59 -3.07
CA ASN A 299 2.61 -20.06 -2.91
C ASN A 299 1.20 -20.69 -2.81
N ASP A 300 0.22 -19.94 -2.28
CA ASP A 300 -1.17 -20.39 -2.22
C ASP A 300 -1.76 -20.50 -3.64
N VAL A 301 -1.53 -19.48 -4.49
CA VAL A 301 -2.20 -19.33 -5.80
C VAL A 301 -1.41 -19.92 -6.98
N LYS A 302 -0.08 -19.92 -6.94
CA LYS A 302 0.79 -20.49 -7.98
C LYS A 302 1.23 -21.91 -7.60
N LYS A 303 1.58 -22.70 -8.62
CA LYS A 303 2.12 -24.06 -8.47
C LYS A 303 3.39 -24.18 -9.29
N GLY A 304 4.28 -25.05 -8.83
CA GLY A 304 5.60 -25.26 -9.44
C GLY A 304 6.73 -24.62 -8.61
N PRO A 305 7.98 -24.76 -9.07
CA PRO A 305 9.13 -24.13 -8.44
C PRO A 305 9.06 -22.60 -8.48
N PHE A 306 9.39 -21.96 -7.35
CA PHE A 306 9.29 -20.51 -7.19
C PHE A 306 10.04 -19.71 -8.29
N TRP A 307 11.21 -20.20 -8.71
CA TRP A 307 12.03 -19.56 -9.73
C TRP A 307 11.41 -19.58 -11.14
N GLU A 308 10.45 -20.48 -11.42
CA GLU A 308 9.78 -20.56 -12.72
C GLU A 308 8.69 -19.50 -12.86
N HIS A 309 7.97 -19.19 -11.77
CA HIS A 309 6.79 -18.32 -11.82
C HIS A 309 6.96 -16.96 -11.13
N SER A 310 8.09 -16.74 -10.44
CA SER A 310 8.40 -15.52 -9.68
C SER A 310 9.89 -15.17 -9.81
N GLN A 311 10.38 -15.07 -11.05
CA GLN A 311 11.81 -14.94 -11.36
C GLN A 311 12.45 -13.67 -10.77
N MET A 312 11.76 -12.52 -10.78
CA MET A 312 12.28 -11.30 -10.17
C MET A 312 12.50 -11.44 -8.66
N LEU A 313 11.50 -11.94 -7.93
CA LEU A 313 11.60 -12.18 -6.49
C LEU A 313 12.70 -13.20 -6.17
N TYR A 314 12.83 -14.24 -7.00
CA TYR A 314 13.91 -15.22 -6.86
C TYR A 314 15.29 -14.55 -7.04
N ASN A 315 15.46 -13.71 -8.05
CA ASN A 315 16.71 -12.99 -8.27
C ASN A 315 17.04 -12.01 -7.14
N ILE A 316 16.02 -11.28 -6.64
CA ILE A 316 16.16 -10.36 -5.51
C ILE A 316 16.53 -11.10 -4.22
N SER A 317 16.05 -12.32 -4.03
CA SER A 317 16.42 -13.16 -2.88
C SER A 317 17.91 -13.51 -2.81
N GLY A 318 18.63 -13.44 -3.93
CA GLY A 318 20.07 -13.65 -3.99
C GLY A 318 20.92 -12.45 -3.56
N VAL A 319 20.30 -11.31 -3.21
CA VAL A 319 21.04 -10.10 -2.79
C VAL A 319 21.68 -10.31 -1.42
N GLN A 320 23.01 -10.40 -1.40
CA GLN A 320 23.80 -10.65 -0.18
C GLN A 320 23.98 -9.43 0.72
N ALA A 321 23.68 -8.23 0.22
CA ALA A 321 23.84 -6.98 0.96
C ALA A 321 22.73 -6.72 2.01
N GLY A 322 21.86 -7.69 2.26
CA GLY A 322 20.83 -7.65 3.31
C GLY A 322 19.50 -6.99 2.91
N TRP A 323 18.54 -7.00 3.83
CA TRP A 323 17.18 -6.54 3.59
C TRP A 323 17.06 -5.04 3.30
N ALA A 324 17.94 -4.21 3.85
CA ALA A 324 17.97 -2.79 3.51
C ALA A 324 18.32 -2.56 2.02
N LYS A 325 19.19 -3.40 1.45
CA LYS A 325 19.48 -3.33 0.01
C LYS A 325 18.27 -3.73 -0.81
N ILE A 326 17.57 -4.78 -0.41
CA ILE A 326 16.32 -5.23 -1.05
C ILE A 326 15.26 -4.14 -0.98
N ASN A 327 15.10 -3.49 0.18
CA ASN A 327 14.17 -2.38 0.36
C ASN A 327 14.47 -1.21 -0.59
N LYS A 328 15.75 -0.83 -0.73
CA LYS A 328 16.19 0.20 -1.67
C LYS A 328 15.88 -0.20 -3.12
N VAL A 329 16.17 -1.45 -3.51
CA VAL A 329 15.88 -1.98 -4.86
C VAL A 329 14.39 -1.95 -5.13
N ASN A 330 13.56 -2.48 -4.22
CA ASN A 330 12.11 -2.49 -4.36
C ASN A 330 11.55 -1.07 -4.49
N SER A 331 11.98 -0.15 -3.62
CA SER A 331 11.56 1.25 -3.69
C SER A 331 11.95 1.91 -5.02
N SER A 332 13.10 1.53 -5.58
CA SER A 332 13.56 2.04 -6.88
C SER A 332 12.79 1.42 -8.05
N CYS A 333 12.50 0.12 -7.99
CA CYS A 333 11.69 -0.58 -8.98
C CYS A 333 10.25 -0.05 -8.99
N TYR A 334 9.66 0.23 -7.83
CA TYR A 334 8.32 0.82 -7.75
C TYR A 334 8.25 2.16 -8.49
N ARG A 335 9.23 3.04 -8.26
CA ARG A 335 9.35 4.33 -8.97
C ARG A 335 9.38 4.18 -10.49
N LEU A 336 9.98 3.11 -11.00
CA LEU A 336 10.11 2.85 -12.44
C LEU A 336 8.86 2.21 -13.04
N ASN A 337 8.11 1.42 -12.26
CA ASN A 337 6.99 0.61 -12.75
C ASN A 337 5.61 1.24 -12.54
N LEU A 338 5.47 2.20 -11.61
CA LEU A 338 4.25 3.01 -11.41
C LEU A 338 3.57 3.53 -12.68
N PRO A 339 4.29 4.00 -13.72
CA PRO A 339 3.64 4.64 -14.86
C PRO A 339 3.06 3.67 -15.89
N THR A 340 3.24 2.36 -15.71
CA THR A 340 2.85 1.35 -16.71
C THR A 340 1.49 0.69 -16.43
N ASP A 341 0.83 1.06 -15.33
CA ASP A 341 -0.50 0.57 -14.99
C ASP A 341 -1.58 1.53 -15.53
N ASP A 342 -2.34 1.05 -16.52
CA ASP A 342 -3.32 1.79 -17.33
C ASP A 342 -4.49 2.46 -16.55
N ASP A 343 -4.54 2.29 -15.24
CA ASP A 343 -5.66 2.69 -14.36
C ASP A 343 -5.37 3.89 -13.46
N CYS A 344 -4.18 4.49 -13.53
CA CYS A 344 -3.87 5.66 -12.72
C CYS A 344 -4.72 6.87 -13.13
N ARG A 345 -5.74 7.20 -12.33
CA ARG A 345 -6.42 8.50 -12.34
C ARG A 345 -5.76 9.37 -11.28
N VAL A 346 -5.25 10.52 -11.70
CA VAL A 346 -4.44 11.42 -10.87
C VAL A 346 -5.23 12.68 -10.57
#